data_AF-A0A7S4JD51-F1
#
_entry.id   AF-A0A7S4JD51-F1
#
_cell.length_a   1.000
_cell.length_b   1.000
_cell.length_c   1.000
_cell.angle_alpha   90.00
_cell.angle_beta   90.00
_cell.angle_gamma   90.00
#
_symmetry.space_group_name_H-M   'P 1'
#
loop_
_entity.id
_entity.type
_entity.pdbx_description
1 polymer ?
#
loop_
_entity_poly.entity_id
_entity_poly.type
_entity_poly.pdbx_seq_one_letter_code
_entity_poly.pdbx_strand_id
1 'polypeptide(L)'
;ALVGVDNMGTIPIRASRRAVGSGNAWAVTFWGVHGNLGELEADGHFLYGGDPHIVVTELAGGSSDIYPRDYTYEVQTIYVSKEHGFIAPTTGSFALAFEDKETAVIDVSASADDMKEALEELSSIHTVNVERDVVDGRSLWTVTMTHLMNENRQGAGDIGLMRVASSSLSDPSVTSVRVFENVKGTNPLEYTIKNLTPGVTYFCRVTAYNAVGYGPVSATSTATPIGQPTAPLVANTTLSSGSALTVTWSLVGNDGGSAVQGYELEWYGAAGAGSSSSEVAIN
;
A
#
# COMPACT_ATOMS: atom_id res chain seq x y z
N ALA A 1 17.00 -14.00 -16.34
CA ALA A 1 16.53 -12.88 -17.18
C ALA A 1 15.61 -12.04 -16.31
N LEU A 2 15.83 -10.73 -16.22
CA LEU A 2 14.94 -9.86 -15.44
C LEU A 2 13.64 -9.70 -16.22
N VAL A 3 12.52 -10.04 -15.59
CA VAL A 3 11.17 -9.95 -16.18
C VAL A 3 10.50 -8.70 -15.60
N GLY A 4 9.86 -7.89 -16.45
CA GLY A 4 9.19 -6.65 -16.06
C GLY A 4 9.76 -5.36 -16.67
N VAL A 5 10.81 -5.44 -17.49
CA VAL A 5 11.28 -4.30 -18.29
C VAL A 5 10.72 -4.38 -19.70
N ASP A 6 10.06 -3.30 -20.15
CA ASP A 6 9.76 -3.12 -21.57
C ASP A 6 11.07 -3.24 -22.37
N ASN A 7 11.04 -4.02 -23.46
CA ASN A 7 12.18 -4.22 -24.33
C ASN A 7 12.43 -2.94 -25.16
N MET A 8 13.03 -1.93 -24.54
CA MET A 8 13.24 -0.58 -25.09
C MET A 8 14.45 -0.46 -26.04
N GLY A 9 15.08 -1.57 -26.45
CA GLY A 9 16.23 -1.54 -27.37
C GLY A 9 17.51 -0.92 -26.78
N THR A 10 17.54 -0.58 -25.49
CA THR A 10 18.73 -0.15 -24.75
C THR A 10 18.84 -0.86 -23.41
N ILE A 11 20.08 -1.13 -22.97
CA ILE A 11 20.35 -1.84 -21.71
C ILE A 11 19.70 -1.09 -20.54
N PRO A 12 18.80 -1.73 -19.76
CA PRO A 12 17.93 -1.08 -18.76
C PRO A 12 18.67 -0.64 -17.49
N ILE A 13 19.93 -1.03 -17.34
CA ILE A 13 20.79 -0.57 -16.24
C ILE A 13 22.11 -0.14 -16.86
N ARG A 14 22.54 1.08 -16.54
CA ARG A 14 23.88 1.56 -16.84
C ARG A 14 24.62 1.80 -15.53
N ALA A 15 25.78 1.15 -15.39
CA ALA A 15 26.69 1.42 -14.30
C ALA A 15 27.98 2.01 -14.86
N SER A 16 28.46 3.07 -14.23
CA SER A 16 29.79 3.62 -14.49
C SER A 16 30.60 3.55 -13.20
N ARG A 17 31.88 3.19 -13.30
CA ARG A 17 32.79 3.03 -12.16
C ARG A 17 33.88 4.11 -12.21
N ARG A 18 34.24 4.65 -11.06
CA ARG A 18 35.42 5.51 -10.87
C ARG A 18 36.18 5.11 -9.61
N ALA A 19 37.51 5.20 -9.63
CA ALA A 19 38.32 5.05 -8.42
C ALA A 19 38.14 6.26 -7.47
N VAL A 20 38.02 6.02 -6.17
CA VAL A 20 37.92 7.06 -5.14
C VAL A 20 38.72 6.61 -3.91
N GLY A 21 39.79 7.34 -3.57
CA GLY A 21 40.70 6.95 -2.48
C GLY A 21 41.33 5.57 -2.73
N SER A 22 41.27 4.69 -1.73
CA SER A 22 41.64 3.27 -1.83
C SER A 22 40.52 2.36 -2.35
N GLY A 23 39.35 2.93 -2.68
CA GLY A 23 38.14 2.21 -3.09
C GLY A 23 37.63 2.60 -4.47
N ASN A 24 36.35 2.32 -4.71
CA ASN A 24 35.67 2.61 -5.97
C ASN A 24 34.28 3.18 -5.67
N ALA A 25 33.83 4.09 -6.52
CA ALA A 25 32.45 4.56 -6.56
C ALA A 25 31.81 4.10 -7.87
N TRP A 26 30.55 3.69 -7.78
CA TRP A 26 29.74 3.32 -8.94
C TRP A 26 28.53 4.24 -9.01
N ALA A 27 28.30 4.85 -10.16
CA ALA A 27 27.04 5.52 -10.46
C ALA A 27 26.18 4.57 -11.28
N VAL A 28 25.06 4.15 -10.70
CA VAL A 28 24.08 3.24 -11.30
C VAL A 28 22.85 4.04 -11.71
N THR A 29 22.42 3.88 -12.96
CA THR A 29 21.23 4.52 -13.51
C THR A 29 20.31 3.45 -14.08
N PHE A 30 19.09 3.41 -13.58
CA PHE A 30 18.02 2.56 -14.08
C PHE A 30 17.29 3.30 -15.21
N TRP A 31 17.34 2.73 -16.41
CA TRP A 31 16.65 3.24 -17.59
C TRP A 31 15.42 2.38 -17.86
N GLY A 32 14.27 3.02 -18.06
CA GLY A 32 12.99 2.34 -18.25
C GLY A 32 12.27 1.96 -16.95
N VAL A 33 12.73 2.45 -15.80
CA VAL A 33 12.02 2.39 -14.53
C VAL A 33 11.58 3.79 -14.15
N HIS A 34 10.27 4.00 -14.00
CA HIS A 34 9.67 5.30 -13.72
C HIS A 34 9.39 5.47 -12.22
N GLY A 35 9.47 6.72 -11.74
CA GLY A 35 9.27 7.04 -10.33
C GLY A 35 10.56 7.08 -9.53
N ASN A 36 10.44 7.31 -8.21
CA ASN A 36 11.59 7.27 -7.32
C ASN A 36 11.83 5.86 -6.81
N LEU A 37 13.03 5.32 -7.05
CA LEU A 37 13.40 3.99 -6.58
C LEU A 37 13.86 4.04 -5.13
N GLY A 38 13.56 2.98 -4.37
CA GLY A 38 14.17 2.79 -3.06
C GLY A 38 15.70 2.71 -3.18
N GLU A 39 16.42 3.11 -2.14
CA GLU A 39 17.87 2.98 -2.12
C GLU A 39 18.27 1.51 -2.29
N LEU A 40 19.33 1.28 -3.08
CA LEU A 40 19.88 -0.06 -3.22
C LEU A 40 20.40 -0.54 -1.87
N GLU A 41 20.01 -1.75 -1.49
CA GLU A 41 20.62 -2.41 -0.36
C GLU A 41 21.95 -3.02 -0.80
N ALA A 42 23.01 -2.66 -0.08
CA ALA A 42 24.35 -3.13 -0.40
C ALA A 42 24.77 -4.26 0.54
N ASP A 43 25.14 -5.39 -0.06
CA ASP A 43 25.75 -6.51 0.66
C ASP A 43 27.27 -6.31 0.77
N GLY A 44 27.76 -6.18 2.01
CA GLY A 44 29.17 -5.98 2.34
C GLY A 44 29.96 -7.27 2.61
N HIS A 45 29.36 -8.46 2.58
CA HIS A 45 29.98 -9.72 3.07
C HIS A 45 31.26 -10.13 2.32
N PHE A 46 31.51 -9.58 1.13
CA PHE A 46 32.68 -9.90 0.30
C PHE A 46 33.67 -8.74 0.14
N LEU A 47 33.61 -7.74 1.03
CA LEU A 47 34.60 -6.67 1.02
C LEU A 47 35.86 -7.07 1.80
N TYR A 48 37.03 -6.82 1.22
CA TYR A 48 38.33 -7.15 1.81
C TYR A 48 39.21 -5.90 1.87
N GLY A 49 39.91 -5.70 2.99
CA GLY A 49 40.80 -4.54 3.19
C GLY A 49 40.78 -4.02 4.62
N GLY A 50 41.38 -2.85 4.85
CA GLY A 50 41.28 -2.14 6.13
C GLY A 50 39.99 -1.33 6.18
N ASP A 51 39.09 -1.67 7.11
CA ASP A 51 37.79 -1.03 7.35
C ASP A 51 36.87 -0.91 6.11
N PRO A 52 36.59 -2.04 5.42
CA PRO A 52 35.77 -1.99 4.23
C PRO A 52 34.30 -1.73 4.57
N HIS A 53 33.73 -0.70 3.94
CA HIS A 53 32.31 -0.38 4.02
C HIS A 53 31.78 -0.01 2.64
N ILE A 54 30.50 -0.27 2.42
CA ILE A 54 29.76 0.16 1.24
C ILE A 54 28.63 1.06 1.70
N VAL A 55 28.51 2.21 1.06
CA VAL A 55 27.47 3.20 1.33
C VAL A 55 26.73 3.44 0.04
N VAL A 56 25.42 3.33 0.10
CA VAL A 56 24.53 3.70 -1.00
C VAL A 56 23.97 5.08 -0.67
N THR A 57 23.91 5.94 -1.67
CA THR A 57 23.32 7.27 -1.53
C THR A 57 22.61 7.61 -2.83
N GLU A 58 21.38 8.04 -2.73
CA GLU A 58 20.61 8.55 -3.86
C GLU A 58 21.28 9.81 -4.46
N LEU A 59 21.71 9.73 -5.73
CA LEU A 59 22.37 10.85 -6.41
C LEU A 59 21.38 11.82 -7.07
N ALA A 60 20.25 11.29 -7.55
CA ALA A 60 19.16 12.06 -8.14
C ALA A 60 17.87 11.22 -8.08
N GLY A 61 16.86 11.72 -7.35
CA GLY A 61 15.56 11.05 -7.30
C GLY A 61 14.79 11.21 -8.61
N GLY A 62 13.95 10.23 -8.92
CA GLY A 62 13.09 10.26 -10.11
C GLY A 62 12.11 11.45 -10.08
N SER A 63 12.06 12.23 -11.16
CA SER A 63 11.10 13.33 -11.31
C SER A 63 9.76 12.83 -11.87
N SER A 64 8.68 13.11 -11.14
CA SER A 64 7.28 12.76 -11.43
C SER A 64 6.78 13.10 -12.85
N ASP A 65 5.99 12.23 -13.49
CA ASP A 65 4.90 12.64 -14.38
C ASP A 65 3.76 11.60 -14.40
N ILE A 66 2.54 12.08 -14.18
CA ILE A 66 1.32 11.32 -13.97
C ILE A 66 0.66 11.10 -15.33
N TYR A 67 0.87 9.92 -15.92
CA TYR A 67 0.08 9.42 -17.05
C TYR A 67 -0.97 8.42 -16.55
N PRO A 68 -2.02 8.07 -17.34
CA PRO A 68 -2.94 6.99 -17.03
C PRO A 68 -2.23 5.61 -16.99
N ARG A 69 -1.47 5.41 -15.92
CA ARG A 69 -0.70 4.25 -15.44
C ARG A 69 -0.18 4.48 -14.00
N ASP A 70 -0.60 5.57 -13.36
CA ASP A 70 -0.37 5.86 -11.93
C ASP A 70 -1.26 5.00 -11.02
N TYR A 71 -1.47 3.75 -11.43
CA TYR A 71 -2.05 2.75 -10.56
C TYR A 71 -0.96 1.83 -10.03
N THR A 72 -1.01 1.56 -8.74
CA THR A 72 -0.16 0.54 -8.14
C THR A 72 -0.71 -0.82 -8.55
N TYR A 73 0.18 -1.72 -8.92
CA TYR A 73 -0.16 -3.13 -8.97
C TYR A 73 -0.49 -3.58 -7.55
N GLU A 74 -1.50 -4.43 -7.42
CA GLU A 74 -1.71 -5.16 -6.17
C GLU A 74 -0.49 -6.04 -5.90
N VAL A 75 0.04 -5.95 -4.68
CA VAL A 75 1.13 -6.81 -4.22
C VAL A 75 0.69 -7.54 -2.97
N GLN A 76 0.68 -8.86 -3.02
CA GLN A 76 0.33 -9.72 -1.90
C GLN A 76 1.53 -10.58 -1.52
N THR A 77 1.79 -10.68 -0.22
CA THR A 77 2.85 -11.50 0.35
C THR A 77 2.26 -12.74 0.97
N ILE A 78 2.68 -13.90 0.50
CA ILE A 78 2.39 -15.20 1.11
C ILE A 78 3.59 -15.59 1.95
N TYR A 79 3.38 -15.92 3.22
CA TYR A 79 4.45 -16.41 4.06
C TYR A 79 3.98 -17.53 4.96
N VAL A 80 4.90 -18.45 5.24
CA VAL A 80 4.65 -19.55 6.18
C VAL A 80 5.15 -19.12 7.55
N SER A 81 4.20 -18.77 8.42
CA SER A 81 4.46 -18.31 9.78
C SER A 81 4.54 -19.48 10.75
N LYS A 82 5.39 -19.33 11.77
CA LYS A 82 5.49 -20.22 12.94
C LYS A 82 5.37 -19.40 14.21
N GLU A 83 4.72 -19.93 15.24
CA GLU A 83 4.77 -19.34 16.58
C GLU A 83 6.21 -19.25 17.10
N HIS A 84 6.48 -18.23 17.92
CA HIS A 84 7.82 -17.83 18.32
C HIS A 84 8.59 -18.96 19.04
N GLY A 85 9.86 -19.19 18.64
CA GLY A 85 10.80 -20.03 19.39
C GLY A 85 11.21 -21.37 18.76
N PHE A 86 10.77 -21.70 17.53
CA PHE A 86 11.12 -22.96 16.86
C PHE A 86 11.99 -22.73 15.61
N ILE A 87 13.13 -23.42 15.53
CA ILE A 87 14.19 -23.25 14.50
C ILE A 87 14.23 -24.36 13.43
N ALA A 88 13.31 -25.32 13.45
CA ALA A 88 13.28 -26.39 12.46
C ALA A 88 12.72 -25.88 11.10
N PRO A 89 13.22 -26.34 9.95
CA PRO A 89 12.65 -26.02 8.64
C PRO A 89 11.17 -26.38 8.60
N THR A 90 10.33 -25.53 8.00
CA THR A 90 8.93 -25.88 7.75
C THR A 90 8.83 -26.70 6.48
N THR A 91 8.17 -27.84 6.53
CA THR A 91 7.88 -28.67 5.34
C THR A 91 6.38 -28.91 5.23
N GLY A 92 5.97 -29.44 4.08
CA GLY A 92 4.56 -29.66 3.76
C GLY A 92 4.14 -28.83 2.56
N SER A 93 2.84 -28.66 2.40
CA SER A 93 2.26 -28.02 1.22
C SER A 93 0.97 -27.27 1.55
N PHE A 94 0.53 -26.43 0.63
CA PHE A 94 -0.71 -25.65 0.75
C PHE A 94 -1.31 -25.38 -0.64
N ALA A 95 -2.57 -24.96 -0.67
CA ALA A 95 -3.20 -24.43 -1.88
C ALA A 95 -3.76 -23.04 -1.59
N LEU A 96 -3.74 -22.17 -2.59
CA LEU A 96 -4.31 -20.83 -2.53
C LEU A 96 -5.63 -20.81 -3.30
N ALA A 97 -6.54 -19.94 -2.87
CA ALA A 97 -7.79 -19.68 -3.55
C ALA A 97 -7.90 -18.20 -3.93
N PHE A 98 -8.35 -17.96 -5.17
CA PHE A 98 -8.57 -16.63 -5.75
C PHE A 98 -9.78 -16.68 -6.69
N GLU A 99 -10.74 -15.76 -6.51
CA GLU A 99 -11.99 -15.70 -7.29
C GLU A 99 -12.71 -17.06 -7.46
N ASP A 100 -12.86 -17.79 -6.35
CA ASP A 100 -13.50 -19.13 -6.29
C ASP A 100 -12.79 -20.24 -7.09
N LYS A 101 -11.55 -19.99 -7.51
CA LYS A 101 -10.63 -21.00 -8.05
C LYS A 101 -9.57 -21.34 -7.03
N GLU A 102 -9.10 -22.58 -7.05
CA GLU A 102 -8.03 -23.05 -6.18
C GLU A 102 -6.84 -23.51 -7.01
N THR A 103 -5.63 -23.20 -6.55
CA THR A 103 -4.40 -23.62 -7.21
C THR A 103 -4.22 -25.13 -7.07
N ALA A 104 -3.31 -25.69 -7.86
CA ALA A 104 -2.68 -26.94 -7.48
C ALA A 104 -1.98 -26.81 -6.11
N VAL A 105 -1.66 -27.95 -5.49
CA VAL A 105 -0.91 -27.99 -4.24
C VAL A 105 0.51 -27.47 -4.49
N ILE A 106 0.95 -26.55 -3.64
CA ILE A 106 2.23 -25.87 -3.69
C ILE A 106 3.05 -26.29 -2.47
N ASP A 107 4.28 -26.74 -2.70
CA ASP A 107 5.19 -27.08 -1.61
C ASP A 107 5.67 -25.84 -0.84
N VAL A 108 5.87 -25.97 0.46
CA VAL A 108 6.46 -24.91 1.30
C VAL A 108 7.88 -24.54 0.83
N SER A 109 8.56 -25.42 0.11
CA SER A 109 9.85 -25.17 -0.52
C SER A 109 9.78 -24.73 -1.98
N ALA A 110 8.58 -24.58 -2.55
CA ALA A 110 8.38 -24.24 -3.97
C ALA A 110 9.17 -22.99 -4.36
N SER A 111 9.75 -23.01 -5.56
CA SER A 111 10.45 -21.85 -6.12
C SER A 111 9.47 -20.73 -6.49
N ALA A 112 10.00 -19.56 -6.88
CA ALA A 112 9.16 -18.50 -7.43
C ALA A 112 8.47 -18.95 -8.73
N ASP A 113 9.16 -19.73 -9.56
CA ASP A 113 8.65 -20.25 -10.82
C ASP A 113 7.52 -21.28 -10.60
N ASP A 114 7.70 -22.21 -9.66
CA ASP A 114 6.65 -23.20 -9.31
C ASP A 114 5.40 -22.51 -8.75
N MET A 115 5.60 -21.46 -7.93
CA MET A 115 4.51 -20.67 -7.38
C MET A 115 3.79 -19.87 -8.47
N LYS A 116 4.54 -19.27 -9.41
CA LYS A 116 4.00 -18.57 -10.57
C LYS A 116 3.17 -19.51 -11.44
N GLU A 117 3.68 -20.70 -11.76
CA GLU A 117 2.97 -21.71 -12.55
C GLU A 117 1.66 -22.11 -11.89
N ALA A 118 1.66 -22.40 -10.58
CA ALA A 118 0.45 -22.76 -9.85
C ALA A 118 -0.63 -21.66 -9.85
N LEU A 119 -0.22 -20.38 -9.85
CA LEU A 119 -1.12 -19.23 -9.89
C LEU A 119 -1.65 -18.96 -11.30
N GLU A 120 -0.82 -19.09 -12.34
CA GLU A 120 -1.19 -18.84 -13.74
C GLU A 120 -2.07 -19.94 -14.35
N GLU A 121 -2.17 -21.11 -13.71
CA GLU A 121 -3.16 -22.14 -14.04
C GLU A 121 -4.59 -21.77 -13.59
N LEU A 122 -4.76 -20.77 -12.72
CA LEU A 122 -6.10 -20.29 -12.35
C LEU A 122 -6.72 -19.57 -13.53
N SER A 123 -7.94 -19.96 -13.93
CA SER A 123 -8.66 -19.28 -15.02
C SER A 123 -9.01 -17.82 -14.76
N SER A 124 -8.80 -17.33 -13.53
CA SER A 124 -8.95 -15.93 -13.13
C SER A 124 -7.67 -15.10 -13.28
N ILE A 125 -6.50 -15.77 -13.30
CA ILE A 125 -5.18 -15.14 -13.38
C ILE A 125 -4.56 -15.45 -14.75
N HIS A 126 -4.16 -14.42 -15.48
CA HIS A 126 -3.46 -14.60 -16.75
C HIS A 126 -1.93 -14.54 -16.58
N THR A 127 -1.42 -13.61 -15.77
CA THR A 127 0.01 -13.51 -15.48
C THR A 127 0.26 -12.85 -14.13
N VAL A 128 1.24 -13.36 -13.39
CA VAL A 128 1.76 -12.75 -12.16
C VAL A 128 3.28 -12.66 -12.19
N ASN A 129 3.84 -11.69 -11.47
CA ASN A 129 5.26 -11.74 -11.10
C ASN A 129 5.37 -12.30 -9.69
N VAL A 130 6.27 -13.26 -9.49
CA VAL A 130 6.50 -13.87 -8.18
C VAL A 130 7.97 -13.75 -7.85
N GLU A 131 8.27 -13.23 -6.67
CA GLU A 131 9.58 -13.26 -6.07
C GLU A 131 9.53 -14.16 -4.83
N ARG A 132 10.63 -14.84 -4.53
CA ARG A 132 10.73 -15.74 -3.38
C ARG A 132 11.92 -15.35 -2.52
N ASP A 133 11.69 -15.32 -1.22
CA ASP A 133 12.72 -15.11 -0.21
C ASP A 133 12.60 -16.15 0.93
N VAL A 134 13.63 -16.25 1.75
CA VAL A 134 13.65 -17.05 2.99
C VAL A 134 14.15 -16.20 4.13
N VAL A 135 13.23 -15.70 4.95
CA VAL A 135 13.54 -14.84 6.10
C VAL A 135 13.41 -15.66 7.37
N ASP A 136 14.46 -15.77 8.17
CA ASP A 136 14.50 -16.54 9.43
C ASP A 136 14.02 -18.00 9.28
N GLY A 137 14.32 -18.63 8.14
CA GLY A 137 13.90 -20.01 7.83
C GLY A 137 12.43 -20.17 7.43
N ARG A 138 11.73 -19.05 7.16
CA ARG A 138 10.35 -19.02 6.66
C ARG A 138 10.36 -18.72 5.16
N SER A 139 9.63 -19.52 4.39
CA SER A 139 9.40 -19.21 2.98
C SER A 139 8.45 -18.03 2.85
N LEU A 140 8.85 -17.07 2.03
CA LEU A 140 8.09 -15.88 1.69
C LEU A 140 8.02 -15.76 0.16
N TRP A 141 6.83 -15.49 -0.36
CA TRP A 141 6.61 -15.18 -1.76
C TRP A 141 5.91 -13.84 -1.87
N THR A 142 6.47 -12.94 -2.67
CA THR A 142 5.86 -11.65 -3.01
C THR A 142 5.28 -11.77 -4.41
N VAL A 143 3.95 -11.70 -4.51
CA VAL A 143 3.20 -11.82 -5.74
C VAL A 143 2.71 -10.45 -6.15
N THR A 144 3.15 -9.99 -7.33
CA THR A 144 2.61 -8.81 -7.99
C THR A 144 1.59 -9.25 -9.02
N MET A 145 0.35 -8.80 -8.87
CA MET A 145 -0.72 -9.09 -9.82
C MET A 145 -0.50 -8.26 -11.07
N THR A 146 -0.19 -8.90 -12.20
CA THR A 146 0.10 -8.17 -13.44
C THR A 146 -1.08 -8.19 -14.41
N HIS A 147 -1.74 -9.35 -14.60
CA HIS A 147 -2.84 -9.56 -15.55
C HIS A 147 -3.90 -10.50 -14.98
N LEU A 148 -5.13 -10.01 -14.75
CA LEU A 148 -6.28 -10.87 -14.48
C LEU A 148 -7.20 -10.99 -15.70
N MET A 149 -7.97 -12.08 -15.77
CA MET A 149 -8.85 -12.37 -16.92
C MET A 149 -10.03 -11.40 -17.04
N ASN A 150 -10.48 -10.79 -15.94
CA ASN A 150 -11.68 -9.96 -15.89
C ASN A 150 -11.40 -8.45 -15.67
N GLU A 151 -10.20 -7.99 -15.97
CA GLU A 151 -9.80 -6.58 -15.74
C GLU A 151 -10.12 -5.65 -16.93
N ASN A 152 -10.70 -4.48 -16.62
CA ASN A 152 -10.90 -3.40 -17.60
C ASN A 152 -9.57 -2.72 -18.01
N ARG A 153 -8.54 -2.80 -17.15
CA ARG A 153 -7.18 -2.32 -17.41
C ARG A 153 -6.18 -3.21 -16.70
N GLN A 154 -5.12 -3.50 -17.42
CA GLN A 154 -4.10 -4.48 -17.12
C GLN A 154 -3.38 -4.23 -15.77
N GLY A 155 -3.65 -5.06 -14.75
CA GLY A 155 -2.99 -5.02 -13.44
C GLY A 155 -3.45 -3.88 -12.53
N ALA A 156 -4.67 -3.41 -12.76
CA ALA A 156 -5.20 -2.21 -12.15
C ALA A 156 -6.45 -2.53 -11.31
N GLY A 157 -6.48 -2.05 -10.07
CA GLY A 157 -7.60 -2.22 -9.16
C GLY A 157 -7.20 -2.83 -7.81
N ASP A 158 -8.08 -2.65 -6.83
CA ASP A 158 -7.99 -3.28 -5.51
C ASP A 158 -8.36 -4.77 -5.66
N ILE A 159 -7.34 -5.60 -5.88
CA ILE A 159 -7.53 -7.02 -6.17
C ILE A 159 -7.69 -7.76 -4.84
N GLY A 160 -8.77 -8.53 -4.72
CA GLY A 160 -9.08 -9.23 -3.47
C GLY A 160 -7.93 -10.12 -2.97
N LEU A 161 -7.76 -10.17 -1.65
CA LEU A 161 -6.73 -10.98 -1.02
C LEU A 161 -6.89 -12.47 -1.34
N MET A 162 -5.82 -13.12 -1.77
CA MET A 162 -5.77 -14.58 -1.87
C MET A 162 -5.99 -15.21 -0.49
N ARG A 163 -6.74 -16.32 -0.47
CA ARG A 163 -7.04 -17.07 0.75
C ARG A 163 -6.34 -18.41 0.73
N VAL A 164 -5.97 -18.93 1.90
CA VAL A 164 -5.45 -20.29 2.02
C VAL A 164 -6.62 -21.26 1.89
N ALA A 165 -6.66 -22.01 0.79
CA ALA A 165 -7.71 -22.98 0.50
C ALA A 165 -7.54 -24.25 1.35
N SER A 166 -6.31 -24.75 1.40
CA SER A 166 -5.94 -25.90 2.22
C SER A 166 -4.46 -25.86 2.61
N SER A 167 -4.10 -26.57 3.66
CA SER A 167 -2.71 -26.70 4.10
C SER A 167 -2.46 -28.06 4.75
N SER A 168 -1.35 -28.71 4.39
CA SER A 168 -0.84 -29.93 5.01
C SER A 168 0.60 -29.66 5.47
N LEU A 169 0.74 -29.13 6.68
CA LEU A 169 2.01 -28.67 7.23
C LEU A 169 2.58 -29.69 8.22
N SER A 170 3.91 -29.75 8.34
CA SER A 170 4.60 -30.68 9.23
C SER A 170 4.25 -30.52 10.72
N ASP A 171 3.89 -29.30 11.13
CA ASP A 171 3.37 -29.00 12.47
C ASP A 171 2.25 -27.95 12.39
N PRO A 172 1.00 -28.38 12.15
CA PRO A 172 -0.12 -27.46 11.94
C PRO A 172 -0.59 -26.78 13.23
N SER A 173 -0.09 -27.21 14.41
CA SER A 173 -0.49 -26.63 15.69
C SER A 173 0.14 -25.26 15.95
N VAL A 174 1.30 -25.01 15.33
CA VAL A 174 2.08 -23.77 15.49
C VAL A 174 2.48 -23.14 14.15
N THR A 175 2.20 -23.79 13.02
CA THR A 175 2.53 -23.30 11.68
C THR A 175 1.25 -22.93 10.92
N SER A 176 1.24 -21.75 10.31
CA SER A 176 0.14 -21.33 9.43
C SER A 176 0.67 -20.61 8.20
N VAL A 177 0.03 -20.87 7.05
CA VAL A 177 0.23 -20.04 5.85
C VAL A 177 -0.63 -18.79 6.01
N ARG A 178 -0.06 -17.63 5.71
CA ARG A 178 -0.75 -16.34 5.78
C ARG A 178 -0.52 -15.58 4.49
N VAL A 179 -1.53 -14.79 4.11
CA VAL A 179 -1.47 -13.86 2.99
C VAL A 179 -1.70 -12.46 3.55
N PHE A 180 -0.91 -11.50 3.12
CA PHE A 180 -1.03 -10.10 3.50
C PHE A 180 -0.96 -9.21 2.27
N GLU A 181 -1.82 -8.18 2.24
CA GLU A 181 -1.79 -7.13 1.22
C GLU A 181 -0.65 -6.15 1.53
N ASN A 182 0.42 -6.20 0.75
CA ASN A 182 1.57 -5.31 0.91
C ASN A 182 1.34 -3.96 0.22
N VAL A 183 0.75 -4.00 -0.97
CA VAL A 183 0.38 -2.81 -1.73
C VAL A 183 -1.05 -3.01 -2.23
N LYS A 184 -1.94 -2.14 -1.75
CA LYS A 184 -3.29 -2.00 -2.29
C LYS A 184 -3.20 -1.46 -3.72
N GLY A 185 -3.75 -2.20 -4.68
CA GLY A 185 -3.85 -1.73 -6.05
C GLY A 185 -4.83 -0.56 -6.15
N THR A 186 -4.58 0.35 -7.09
CA THR A 186 -5.44 1.53 -7.27
C THR A 186 -6.24 1.45 -8.56
N ASN A 187 -7.44 2.05 -8.55
CA ASN A 187 -8.30 2.08 -9.72
C ASN A 187 -7.70 3.04 -10.76
N PRO A 188 -7.41 2.58 -11.99
CA PRO A 188 -6.74 3.38 -13.01
C PRO A 188 -7.64 4.48 -13.62
N LEU A 189 -8.91 4.49 -13.25
CA LEU A 189 -9.92 5.49 -13.61
C LEU A 189 -10.24 6.41 -12.43
N GLU A 190 -9.43 6.38 -11.37
CA GLU A 190 -9.58 7.17 -10.17
C GLU A 190 -8.31 7.97 -9.88
N TYR A 191 -8.45 9.20 -9.37
CA TYR A 191 -7.34 10.02 -8.94
C TYR A 191 -7.77 10.91 -7.77
N THR A 192 -7.04 10.82 -6.66
CA THR A 192 -7.30 11.63 -5.46
C THR A 192 -6.51 12.92 -5.50
N ILE A 193 -7.21 14.04 -5.72
CA ILE A 193 -6.61 15.38 -5.65
C ILE A 193 -6.39 15.73 -4.17
N LYS A 194 -5.13 15.90 -3.77
CA LYS A 194 -4.72 16.19 -2.38
C LYS A 194 -4.52 17.69 -2.15
N ASN A 195 -4.45 18.08 -0.87
CA ASN A 195 -4.11 19.45 -0.43
C ASN A 195 -5.08 20.54 -0.92
N LEU A 196 -6.36 20.20 -1.06
CA LEU A 196 -7.41 21.17 -1.37
C LEU A 196 -7.82 21.98 -0.13
N THR A 197 -8.15 23.25 -0.32
CA THR A 197 -8.69 24.10 0.75
C THR A 197 -10.15 23.70 1.07
N PRO A 198 -10.48 23.34 2.32
CA PRO A 198 -11.86 23.05 2.71
C PRO A 198 -12.80 24.24 2.48
N GLY A 199 -14.04 23.97 2.09
CA GLY A 199 -15.07 24.99 1.82
C GLY A 199 -14.99 25.66 0.44
N VAL A 200 -13.96 25.38 -0.36
CA VAL A 200 -13.81 25.90 -1.73
C VAL A 200 -14.35 24.88 -2.74
N THR A 201 -15.24 25.31 -3.64
CA THR A 201 -15.72 24.43 -4.72
C THR A 201 -14.67 24.28 -5.81
N TYR A 202 -14.38 23.03 -6.19
CA TYR A 202 -13.49 22.68 -7.29
C TYR A 202 -14.27 22.08 -8.47
N PHE A 203 -13.72 22.25 -9.67
CA PHE A 203 -14.30 21.80 -10.93
C PHE A 203 -13.32 20.84 -11.61
N CYS A 204 -13.78 19.63 -11.90
CA CYS A 204 -12.96 18.54 -12.43
C CYS A 204 -13.48 18.09 -13.80
N ARG A 205 -12.56 17.77 -14.71
CA ARG A 205 -12.84 17.20 -16.03
C ARG A 205 -11.67 16.33 -16.46
N VAL A 206 -11.92 15.34 -17.30
CA VAL A 206 -10.90 14.40 -17.78
C VAL A 206 -10.88 14.38 -19.31
N THR A 207 -9.71 14.13 -19.89
CA THR A 207 -9.52 14.02 -21.34
C THR A 207 -8.71 12.77 -21.63
N ALA A 208 -9.22 11.89 -22.48
CA ALA A 208 -8.48 10.71 -22.91
C ALA A 208 -7.34 11.10 -23.86
N TYR A 209 -6.19 10.42 -23.75
CA TYR A 209 -5.04 10.58 -24.63
C TYR A 209 -4.64 9.23 -25.23
N ASN A 210 -4.24 9.23 -26.49
CA ASN A 210 -3.59 8.08 -27.14
C ASN A 210 -2.40 8.57 -27.99
N ALA A 211 -1.76 7.67 -28.75
CA ALA A 211 -0.60 8.00 -29.57
C ALA A 211 -0.82 9.12 -30.61
N VAL A 212 -2.07 9.44 -30.94
CA VAL A 212 -2.43 10.51 -31.89
C VAL A 212 -2.67 11.84 -31.18
N GLY A 213 -2.96 11.83 -29.87
CA GLY A 213 -3.17 13.03 -29.07
C GLY A 213 -4.34 12.93 -28.09
N TYR A 214 -4.73 14.08 -27.54
CA TYR A 214 -5.91 14.21 -26.68
C TYR A 214 -7.21 14.22 -27.49
N GLY A 215 -8.22 13.52 -26.98
CA GLY A 215 -9.59 13.56 -27.48
C GLY A 215 -10.41 14.73 -26.92
N PRO A 216 -11.75 14.68 -27.07
CA PRO A 216 -12.66 15.63 -26.45
C PRO A 216 -12.61 15.58 -24.91
N VAL A 217 -12.85 16.73 -24.28
CA VAL A 217 -12.95 16.85 -22.82
C VAL A 217 -14.29 16.31 -22.31
N SER A 218 -14.29 15.68 -21.14
CA SER A 218 -15.51 15.20 -20.48
C SER A 218 -16.44 16.34 -20.06
N ALA A 219 -17.65 15.98 -19.62
CA ALA A 219 -18.48 16.88 -18.83
C ALA A 219 -17.75 17.30 -17.54
N THR A 220 -18.00 18.53 -17.08
CA THR A 220 -17.46 19.05 -15.83
C THR A 220 -18.24 18.49 -14.64
N SER A 221 -17.50 17.98 -13.64
CA SER A 221 -18.02 17.61 -12.32
C SER A 221 -17.54 18.60 -11.27
N THR A 222 -18.25 18.72 -10.15
CA THR A 222 -17.92 19.67 -9.08
C THR A 222 -18.03 19.05 -7.70
N ALA A 223 -17.14 19.43 -6.80
CA ALA A 223 -17.21 19.04 -5.39
C ALA A 223 -16.61 20.13 -4.49
N THR A 224 -17.10 20.22 -3.26
CA THR A 224 -16.54 21.08 -2.20
C THR A 224 -16.05 20.16 -1.07
N PRO A 225 -14.73 20.04 -0.84
CA PRO A 225 -14.22 19.26 0.28
C PRO A 225 -14.61 19.95 1.59
N ILE A 226 -15.09 19.16 2.54
CA ILE A 226 -15.41 19.58 3.91
C ILE A 226 -14.72 18.62 4.88
N GLY A 227 -14.24 19.16 5.99
CA GLY A 227 -13.63 18.42 7.08
C GLY A 227 -14.50 18.45 8.34
N GLN A 228 -14.10 17.69 9.35
CA GLN A 228 -14.70 17.83 10.67
C GLN A 228 -14.28 19.17 11.31
N PRO A 229 -15.20 19.85 12.00
CA PRO A 229 -14.85 20.97 12.87
C PRO A 229 -13.84 20.55 13.94
N THR A 230 -12.97 21.46 14.34
CA THR A 230 -12.10 21.23 15.51
C THR A 230 -12.91 21.19 16.79
N ALA A 231 -12.42 20.47 17.81
CA ALA A 231 -13.07 20.40 19.11
C ALA A 231 -13.31 21.80 19.72
N PRO A 232 -14.51 22.10 20.25
CA PRO A 232 -14.75 23.33 20.98
C PRO A 232 -14.01 23.30 22.31
N LEU A 233 -13.54 24.46 22.79
CA LEU A 233 -12.98 24.57 24.14
C LEU A 233 -14.12 24.74 25.14
N VAL A 234 -14.22 23.86 26.14
CA VAL A 234 -15.11 24.06 27.29
C VAL A 234 -14.61 25.28 28.06
N ALA A 235 -15.45 26.32 28.09
CA ALA A 235 -15.11 27.59 28.69
C ALA A 235 -15.32 27.56 30.20
N ASN A 236 -16.48 27.06 30.66
CA ASN A 236 -16.82 26.93 32.07
C ASN A 236 -17.91 25.88 32.30
N THR A 237 -17.84 25.23 33.46
CA THR A 237 -18.94 24.44 34.03
C THR A 237 -19.27 25.00 35.41
N THR A 238 -20.51 25.41 35.64
CA THR A 238 -20.95 26.05 36.88
C THR A 238 -22.18 25.37 37.47
N LEU A 239 -22.34 25.47 38.79
CA LEU A 239 -23.54 25.00 39.49
C LEU A 239 -24.70 25.94 39.19
N SER A 240 -25.76 25.43 38.57
CA SER A 240 -26.99 26.20 38.36
C SER A 240 -27.98 26.02 39.51
N SER A 241 -28.03 24.84 40.13
CA SER A 241 -28.85 24.53 41.31
C SER A 241 -28.32 23.29 42.03
N GLY A 242 -28.96 22.87 43.13
CA GLY A 242 -28.59 21.62 43.84
C GLY A 242 -28.68 20.34 43.00
N SER A 243 -29.25 20.40 41.79
CA SER A 243 -29.39 19.26 40.87
C SER A 243 -29.17 19.64 39.39
N ALA A 244 -28.49 20.75 39.10
CA ALA A 244 -28.26 21.21 37.72
C ALA A 244 -26.89 21.87 37.54
N LEU A 245 -26.26 21.59 36.40
CA LEU A 245 -25.02 22.22 35.94
C LEU A 245 -25.29 23.02 34.67
N THR A 246 -24.63 24.16 34.53
CA THR A 246 -24.54 24.92 33.29
C THR A 246 -23.17 24.72 32.69
N VAL A 247 -23.10 24.25 31.46
CA VAL A 247 -21.85 24.10 30.69
C VAL A 247 -21.85 25.13 29.57
N THR A 248 -20.74 25.84 29.42
CA THR A 248 -20.51 26.81 28.35
C THR A 248 -19.23 26.45 27.62
N TRP A 249 -19.24 26.60 26.31
CA TRP A 249 -18.10 26.34 25.43
C TRP A 249 -17.93 27.46 24.42
N SER A 250 -16.74 27.53 23.84
CA SER A 250 -16.40 28.47 22.78
C SER A 250 -16.89 27.99 21.41
N LEU A 251 -16.96 28.92 20.45
CA LEU A 251 -17.05 28.56 19.04
C LEU A 251 -15.82 27.76 18.61
N VAL A 252 -15.99 26.91 17.61
CA VAL A 252 -14.88 26.15 17.03
C VAL A 252 -13.91 27.11 16.33
N GLY A 253 -12.60 26.87 16.47
CA GLY A 253 -11.58 27.68 15.80
C GLY A 253 -11.49 27.44 14.29
N ASN A 254 -11.93 26.25 13.84
CA ASN A 254 -12.04 25.87 12.44
C ASN A 254 -13.26 24.96 12.28
N ASP A 255 -14.13 25.30 11.33
CA ASP A 255 -15.39 24.60 11.05
C ASP A 255 -15.24 23.49 9.98
N GLY A 256 -14.02 23.31 9.44
CA GLY A 256 -13.76 22.34 8.38
C GLY A 256 -14.31 22.78 7.02
N GLY A 257 -14.65 24.05 6.82
CA GLY A 257 -15.18 24.56 5.56
C GLY A 257 -16.69 24.36 5.39
N SER A 258 -17.40 24.00 6.48
CA SER A 258 -18.87 23.96 6.53
C SER A 258 -19.34 24.47 7.89
N ALA A 259 -20.43 25.23 7.91
CA ALA A 259 -20.98 25.75 9.15
C ALA A 259 -21.31 24.62 10.14
N VAL A 260 -20.94 24.81 11.41
CA VAL A 260 -21.33 23.92 12.51
C VAL A 260 -22.84 23.99 12.70
N GLN A 261 -23.49 22.84 12.81
CA GLN A 261 -24.96 22.74 12.94
C GLN A 261 -25.40 22.42 14.37
N GLY A 262 -24.51 21.88 15.20
CA GLY A 262 -24.81 21.45 16.57
C GLY A 262 -23.57 21.01 17.33
N TYR A 263 -23.77 20.68 18.60
CA TYR A 263 -22.78 20.16 19.52
C TYR A 263 -23.35 18.95 20.26
N GLU A 264 -22.54 17.93 20.54
CA GLU A 264 -22.88 16.89 21.50
C GLU A 264 -22.21 17.21 22.85
N LEU A 265 -23.00 17.21 23.92
CA LEU A 265 -22.52 17.42 25.28
C LEU A 265 -22.64 16.11 26.05
N GLU A 266 -21.51 15.60 26.53
CA GLU A 266 -21.45 14.41 27.40
C GLU A 266 -21.18 14.78 28.86
N TRP A 267 -21.77 14.03 29.79
CA TRP A 267 -21.48 14.13 31.23
C TRP A 267 -21.51 12.76 31.91
N TYR A 268 -20.70 12.58 32.95
CA TYR A 268 -20.54 11.32 33.68
C TYR A 268 -20.32 11.56 35.17
N GLY A 269 -20.84 10.66 36.01
CA GLY A 269 -20.80 10.78 37.48
C GLY A 269 -19.50 10.31 38.15
N ALA A 270 -18.63 9.61 37.41
CA ALA A 270 -17.33 9.15 37.87
C ALA A 270 -16.40 8.89 36.67
N ALA A 271 -15.09 9.04 36.86
CA ALA A 271 -14.10 8.72 35.83
C ALA A 271 -14.22 7.23 35.43
N GLY A 272 -14.42 6.95 34.15
CA GLY A 272 -14.56 5.59 33.61
C GLY A 272 -15.96 4.96 33.75
N ALA A 273 -16.96 5.70 34.23
CA ALA A 273 -18.36 5.27 34.14
C ALA A 273 -18.94 5.62 32.75
N GLY A 274 -20.00 4.93 32.34
CA GLY A 274 -20.71 5.25 31.09
C GLY A 274 -21.17 6.72 31.05
N SER A 275 -21.04 7.36 29.90
CA SER A 275 -21.50 8.74 29.69
C SER A 275 -23.01 8.79 29.41
N SER A 276 -23.65 9.85 29.87
CA SER A 276 -24.90 10.36 29.28
C SER A 276 -24.53 11.44 28.26
N SER A 277 -25.25 11.52 27.14
CA SER A 277 -25.06 12.58 26.14
C SER A 277 -26.38 13.27 25.74
N SER A 278 -26.26 14.50 25.27
CA SER A 278 -27.35 15.29 24.67
C SER A 278 -26.85 16.07 23.46
N GLU A 279 -27.65 16.10 22.39
CA GLU A 279 -27.44 16.98 21.25
C GLU A 279 -27.96 18.40 21.52
N VAL A 280 -27.17 19.40 21.13
CA VAL A 280 -27.45 20.82 21.26
C VAL A 280 -27.36 21.46 19.87
N ALA A 281 -28.51 21.77 19.27
CA ALA A 281 -28.56 22.43 17.97
C ALA A 281 -28.19 23.92 18.06
N ILE A 282 -27.56 24.45 17.00
CA ILE A 282 -27.34 25.90 16.84
C ILE A 282 -28.53 26.46 16.04
N ASN A 283 -29.37 27.27 16.67
CA ASN A 283 -30.45 27.99 16.00
C ASN A 283 -29.93 29.22 15.24
#